data_AF-A0A8S3HFR9-F1
#
_entry.id   AF-A0A8S3HFR9-F1
#
_cell.length_a   1.000
_cell.length_b   1.000
_cell.length_c   1.000
_cell.angle_alpha   90.00
_cell.angle_beta   90.00
_cell.angle_gamma   90.00
#
_symmetry.space_group_name_H-M   'P 1'
#
loop_
_entity.id
_entity.type
_entity.pdbx_description
1 polymer ?
#
loop_
_entity_poly.entity_id
_entity_poly.type
_entity_poly.pdbx_seq_one_letter_code
_entity_poly.pdbx_strand_id
1 'polypeptide(L)'
;MCASCFNHLLADCKLKDEQTTCPNCRCEISKSNCTRNLAVEKTISELPIQCDFCLQIFLRSEIKNHQSQICLDRPTFCDYSLLGCNWNGAFHSLSSHLTVCEYPNKTGLELIDTIQAQKCLYDDEKKCLETVVDLLSLNQIGVS
;
A
#
# COMPACT_ATOMS: atom_id res chain seq x y z
N MET A 1 -21.61 6.30 13.24
CA MET A 1 -22.91 6.27 13.95
C MET A 1 -22.69 5.42 15.19
N CYS A 2 -22.96 5.92 16.39
CA CYS A 2 -22.80 5.12 17.60
C CYS A 2 -23.92 4.07 17.72
N ALA A 3 -23.73 3.05 18.57
CA ALA A 3 -24.70 1.98 18.77
C ALA A 3 -26.07 2.49 19.29
N SER A 4 -26.07 3.52 20.12
CA SER A 4 -27.31 4.15 20.61
C SER A 4 -28.10 4.83 19.49
N CYS A 5 -27.45 5.67 18.67
CA CYS A 5 -28.09 6.31 17.50
C CYS A 5 -28.59 5.27 16.49
N PHE A 6 -27.86 4.17 16.31
CA PHE A 6 -28.28 3.07 15.44
C PHE A 6 -29.56 2.38 15.94
N ASN A 7 -29.64 2.09 17.24
CA ASN A 7 -30.82 1.47 17.85
C ASN A 7 -32.04 2.39 17.83
N HIS A 8 -31.85 3.69 18.07
CA HIS A 8 -32.93 4.67 17.95
C HIS A 8 -33.47 4.75 16.53
N LEU A 9 -32.60 4.83 15.52
CA LEU A 9 -33.00 4.86 14.10
C LEU A 9 -33.83 3.61 13.72
N LEU A 10 -33.37 2.42 14.13
CA LEU A 10 -34.09 1.17 13.89
C LEU A 10 -35.44 1.11 14.61
N ALA A 11 -35.51 1.62 15.85
CA ALA A 11 -36.74 1.64 16.63
C ALA A 11 -37.78 2.61 16.03
N ASP A 12 -37.36 3.82 15.65
CA ASP A 12 -38.23 4.84 15.06
C ASP A 12 -38.84 4.38 13.73
N CYS A 13 -38.03 3.78 12.84
CA CYS A 13 -38.53 3.25 11.58
C CYS A 13 -39.49 2.08 11.79
N LYS A 14 -39.22 1.22 12.78
CA LYS A 14 -40.12 0.11 13.14
C LYS A 14 -41.47 0.59 13.69
N LEU A 15 -41.50 1.70 14.44
CA LEU A 15 -42.75 2.29 14.94
C LEU A 15 -43.60 2.91 13.82
N LYS A 16 -42.96 3.33 12.72
CA LYS A 16 -43.62 3.93 11.56
C LYS A 16 -43.95 2.94 10.45
N ASP A 17 -43.59 1.66 10.62
CA ASP A 17 -43.68 0.61 9.60
C ASP A 17 -42.92 0.98 8.30
N GLU A 18 -41.83 1.73 8.46
CA GLU A 18 -40.97 2.21 7.36
C GLU A 18 -39.65 1.44 7.30
N GLN A 19 -39.08 1.33 6.09
CA GLN A 19 -37.76 0.71 5.91
C GLN A 19 -36.66 1.64 6.44
N THR A 20 -35.78 1.12 7.30
CA THR A 20 -34.69 1.91 7.89
C THR A 20 -33.63 2.22 6.83
N THR A 21 -33.42 3.50 6.54
CA THR A 21 -32.41 3.95 5.57
C THR A 21 -31.47 4.97 6.18
N CYS A 22 -30.24 5.06 5.65
CA CYS A 22 -29.28 6.06 6.09
C CYS A 22 -29.79 7.46 5.73
N PRO A 23 -29.87 8.42 6.67
CA PRO A 23 -30.30 9.78 6.36
C PRO A 23 -29.36 10.53 5.40
N ASN A 24 -28.11 10.07 5.27
CA ASN A 24 -27.10 10.70 4.41
C ASN A 24 -27.00 10.06 3.02
N CYS A 25 -26.98 8.72 2.93
CA CYS A 25 -26.78 8.00 1.65
C CYS A 25 -27.97 7.16 1.19
N ARG A 26 -29.07 7.13 1.96
CA ARG A 26 -30.32 6.39 1.68
C ARG A 26 -30.20 4.87 1.50
N CYS A 27 -29.02 4.29 1.73
CA CYS A 27 -28.84 2.84 1.76
C CYS A 27 -29.67 2.21 2.89
N GLU A 28 -30.18 0.99 2.64
CA GLU A 28 -30.89 0.21 3.65
C GLU A 28 -29.97 -0.13 4.82
N ILE A 29 -30.48 0.04 6.03
CA ILE A 29 -29.79 -0.20 7.29
C ILE A 29 -30.52 -1.34 8.00
N SER A 30 -29.84 -2.45 8.25
CA SER A 30 -30.35 -3.55 9.06
C SER A 30 -29.33 -3.98 10.11
N LYS A 31 -29.74 -4.84 11.06
CA LYS A 31 -28.81 -5.44 12.04
C LYS A 31 -27.67 -6.23 11.37
N SER A 32 -27.87 -6.72 10.15
CA SER A 32 -26.87 -7.47 9.38
C SER A 32 -26.13 -6.63 8.33
N ASN A 33 -26.68 -5.48 7.89
CA ASN A 33 -26.14 -4.70 6.76
C ASN A 33 -25.69 -3.26 7.13
N CYS A 34 -25.55 -2.91 8.40
CA CYS A 34 -25.10 -1.58 8.80
C CYS A 34 -23.62 -1.56 9.15
N THR A 35 -22.77 -1.31 8.17
CA THR A 35 -21.32 -1.45 8.44
C THR A 35 -20.44 -0.35 7.87
N ARG A 36 -20.97 0.64 7.15
CA ARG A 36 -20.12 1.69 6.56
C ARG A 36 -20.66 3.10 6.77
N ASN A 37 -19.94 3.91 7.54
CA ASN A 37 -20.32 5.30 7.81
C ASN A 37 -19.57 6.24 6.86
N LEU A 38 -20.15 6.44 5.68
CA LEU A 38 -19.55 7.28 4.63
C LEU A 38 -19.32 8.73 5.05
N ALA A 39 -20.16 9.29 5.93
CA ALA A 39 -19.97 10.64 6.44
C ALA A 39 -18.71 10.74 7.31
N VAL A 40 -18.53 9.79 8.24
CA VAL A 40 -17.32 9.70 9.08
C VAL A 40 -16.09 9.41 8.23
N GLU A 41 -16.17 8.50 7.25
CA GLU A 41 -15.06 8.24 6.32
C GLU A 41 -14.67 9.48 5.53
N LYS A 42 -15.66 10.27 5.06
CA LYS A 42 -15.40 11.52 4.35
C LYS A 42 -14.70 12.54 5.26
N THR A 43 -15.20 12.74 6.47
CA THR A 43 -14.55 13.63 7.46
C THR A 43 -13.13 13.17 7.79
N ILE A 44 -12.90 11.86 7.96
CA ILE A 44 -11.57 11.29 8.20
C ILE A 44 -10.64 11.55 7.00
N SER A 45 -11.16 11.42 5.78
CA SER A 45 -10.41 11.65 4.54
C SER A 45 -9.94 13.09 4.39
N GLU A 46 -10.71 14.05 4.91
CA GLU A 46 -10.41 15.48 4.91
C GLU A 46 -9.45 15.90 6.05
N LEU A 47 -9.09 14.99 6.96
CA LEU A 47 -8.18 15.33 8.04
C LEU A 47 -6.77 15.65 7.51
N PRO A 48 -6.13 16.71 8.02
CA PRO A 48 -4.77 17.05 7.66
C PRO A 48 -3.79 15.98 8.16
N ILE A 49 -2.82 15.64 7.33
CA ILE A 49 -1.70 14.76 7.65
C ILE A 49 -0.42 15.33 7.02
N GLN A 50 0.69 15.22 7.73
CA GLN A 50 1.99 15.66 7.25
C GLN A 50 2.66 14.55 6.43
N CYS A 51 3.30 14.91 5.31
CA CYS A 51 4.13 14.00 4.54
C CYS A 51 5.44 13.69 5.26
N ASP A 52 5.78 12.41 5.37
CA ASP A 52 7.03 11.94 6.00
C ASP A 52 8.31 12.38 5.27
N PHE A 53 8.21 12.81 4.01
CA PHE A 53 9.37 13.16 3.17
C PHE A 53 9.56 14.67 3.02
N CYS A 54 8.56 15.39 2.50
CA CYS A 54 8.66 16.84 2.25
C CYS A 54 8.10 17.71 3.38
N LEU A 55 7.55 17.08 4.44
CA LEU A 55 6.99 17.73 5.63
C LEU A 55 5.81 18.70 5.36
N GLN A 56 5.26 18.70 4.13
CA GLN A 56 4.08 19.48 3.79
C GLN A 56 2.79 18.78 4.25
N ILE A 57 1.73 19.55 4.47
CA ILE A 57 0.43 19.06 4.93
C ILE A 57 -0.47 18.76 3.73
N PHE A 58 -1.10 17.58 3.74
CA PHE A 58 -2.05 17.10 2.74
C PHE A 58 -3.30 16.53 3.40
N LEU A 59 -4.33 16.24 2.60
CA LEU A 59 -5.49 15.47 3.06
C LEU A 59 -5.11 14.01 3.24
N ARG A 60 -5.71 13.34 4.23
CA ARG A 60 -5.50 11.92 4.48
C ARG A 60 -5.85 11.04 3.29
N SER A 61 -6.83 11.43 2.46
CA SER A 61 -7.14 10.72 1.21
C SER A 61 -6.02 10.78 0.17
N GLU A 62 -5.23 11.84 0.18
CA GLU A 62 -4.24 12.14 -0.87
C GLU A 62 -2.83 11.67 -0.51
N ILE A 63 -2.54 11.50 0.78
CA ILE A 63 -1.19 11.25 1.28
C ILE A 63 -0.51 10.04 0.65
N LYS A 64 -1.25 8.94 0.44
CA LYS A 64 -0.71 7.72 -0.16
C LYS A 64 -0.30 7.94 -1.61
N ASN A 65 -1.12 8.67 -2.37
CA ASN A 65 -0.80 9.00 -3.76
C ASN A 65 0.37 9.99 -3.83
N HIS A 66 0.37 10.98 -2.96
CA HIS A 66 1.46 11.94 -2.84
C HIS A 66 2.79 11.24 -2.58
N GLN A 67 2.88 10.43 -1.52
CA GLN A 67 4.11 9.75 -1.12
C GLN A 67 4.63 8.76 -2.16
N SER A 68 3.74 8.12 -2.92
CA SER A 68 4.14 7.11 -3.91
C SER A 68 4.53 7.69 -5.27
N GLN A 69 3.85 8.74 -5.75
CA GLN A 69 4.02 9.19 -7.14
C GLN A 69 4.38 10.67 -7.30
N ILE A 70 3.99 11.54 -6.38
CA ILE A 70 4.06 12.99 -6.59
C ILE A 70 5.21 13.63 -5.81
N CYS A 71 5.47 13.16 -4.59
CA CYS A 71 6.43 13.77 -3.68
C CYS A 71 7.84 13.77 -4.26
N LEU A 72 8.44 14.95 -4.39
CA LEU A 72 9.78 15.12 -4.97
C LEU A 72 10.90 14.64 -4.03
N ASP A 73 10.61 14.57 -2.73
CA ASP A 73 11.54 14.11 -1.69
C ASP A 73 11.36 12.63 -1.36
N ARG A 74 10.44 11.93 -2.07
CA ARG A 74 10.26 10.49 -1.87
C ARG A 74 11.56 9.76 -2.19
N PRO A 75 11.90 8.72 -1.41
CA PRO A 75 13.04 7.87 -1.70
C PRO A 75 12.79 7.11 -3.01
N THR A 76 13.77 7.16 -3.90
CA THR A 76 13.74 6.49 -5.21
C THR A 76 15.08 5.83 -5.47
N PHE A 77 15.04 4.78 -6.27
CA PHE A 77 16.21 4.07 -6.75
C PHE A 77 16.50 4.47 -8.20
N CYS A 78 17.73 4.26 -8.64
CA CYS A 78 18.08 4.43 -10.04
C CYS A 78 17.33 3.42 -10.91
N ASP A 79 16.96 3.81 -12.14
CA ASP A 79 16.34 2.93 -13.13
C ASP A 79 17.22 1.72 -13.47
N TYR A 80 18.55 1.88 -13.33
CA TYR A 80 19.54 0.82 -13.51
C TYR A 80 19.89 0.07 -12.22
N SER A 81 19.09 0.22 -11.16
CA SER A 81 19.28 -0.53 -9.90
C SER A 81 19.24 -2.03 -10.10
N LEU A 82 18.41 -2.51 -11.03
CA LEU A 82 18.36 -3.93 -11.42
C LEU A 82 19.69 -4.43 -12.00
N LEU A 83 20.44 -3.56 -12.69
CA LEU A 83 21.76 -3.91 -13.23
C LEU A 83 22.88 -3.81 -12.17
N GLY A 84 22.55 -3.35 -10.97
CA GLY A 84 23.48 -3.23 -9.83
C GLY A 84 23.80 -1.78 -9.42
N CYS A 85 23.12 -0.77 -9.98
CA CYS A 85 23.31 0.60 -9.51
C CYS A 85 22.79 0.76 -8.07
N ASN A 86 23.67 1.06 -7.12
CA ASN A 86 23.32 1.20 -5.71
C ASN A 86 22.78 2.59 -5.33
N TRP A 87 22.53 3.45 -6.30
CA TRP A 87 22.07 4.81 -6.02
C TRP A 87 20.64 4.78 -5.47
N ASN A 88 20.48 5.42 -4.32
CA ASN A 88 19.20 5.74 -3.70
C ASN A 88 19.22 7.21 -3.26
N GLY A 89 18.09 7.89 -3.40
CA GLY A 89 18.00 9.30 -3.07
C GLY A 89 16.61 9.88 -3.31
N ALA A 90 16.47 11.18 -3.05
CA ALA A 90 15.24 11.89 -3.33
C ALA A 90 14.97 11.95 -4.85
N PHE A 91 13.70 11.83 -5.24
CA PHE A 91 13.29 11.84 -6.65
C PHE A 91 13.78 13.07 -7.43
N HIS A 92 13.81 14.25 -6.82
CA HIS A 92 14.31 15.47 -7.49
C HIS A 92 15.78 15.36 -7.92
N SER A 93 16.57 14.53 -7.24
CA SER A 93 17.99 14.28 -7.53
C SER A 93 18.21 13.09 -8.49
N LEU A 94 17.15 12.40 -8.90
CA LEU A 94 17.27 11.26 -9.82
C LEU A 94 17.74 11.72 -11.21
N SER A 95 17.22 12.85 -11.70
CA SER A 95 17.60 13.37 -13.03
C SER A 95 19.08 13.76 -13.09
N SER A 96 19.62 14.35 -12.03
CA SER A 96 21.05 14.67 -11.94
C SER A 96 21.91 13.42 -11.78
N HIS A 97 21.41 12.37 -11.13
CA HIS A 97 22.10 11.08 -11.11
C HIS A 97 22.13 10.42 -12.50
N LEU A 98 21.01 10.39 -13.22
CA LEU A 98 20.91 9.70 -14.51
C LEU A 98 21.87 10.24 -15.57
N THR A 99 22.27 11.51 -15.51
CA THR A 99 23.27 12.09 -16.41
C THR A 99 24.70 11.66 -16.09
N VAL A 100 24.96 11.23 -14.85
CA VAL A 100 26.28 10.80 -14.34
C VAL A 100 26.34 9.27 -14.19
N CYS A 101 25.20 8.58 -14.33
CA CYS A 101 25.13 7.14 -14.15
C CYS A 101 26.02 6.41 -15.16
N GLU A 102 26.85 5.50 -14.67
CA GLU A 102 27.78 4.72 -15.52
C GLU A 102 27.10 3.52 -16.19
N TYR A 103 26.02 3.00 -15.57
CA TYR A 103 25.32 1.79 -16.01
C TYR A 103 24.72 1.83 -17.43
N PRO A 104 24.21 2.95 -17.97
CA PRO A 104 23.81 3.05 -19.37
C PRO A 104 24.93 2.70 -20.37
N ASN A 105 26.20 2.94 -19.99
CA ASN A 105 27.36 2.76 -20.85
C ASN A 105 28.11 1.43 -20.61
N LYS A 106 27.71 0.66 -19.60
CA LYS A 106 28.35 -0.64 -19.30
C LYS A 106 27.94 -1.69 -20.33
N THR A 107 28.93 -2.48 -20.74
CA THR A 107 28.72 -3.60 -21.66
C THR A 107 28.20 -4.83 -20.92
N GLY A 108 27.57 -5.75 -21.66
CA GLY A 108 27.09 -7.01 -21.08
C GLY A 108 28.19 -7.85 -20.43
N LEU A 109 29.44 -7.77 -20.92
CA LEU A 109 30.59 -8.46 -20.33
C LEU A 109 30.96 -7.91 -18.95
N GLU A 110 30.83 -6.59 -18.73
CA GLU A 110 31.13 -5.97 -17.43
C GLU A 110 30.02 -6.22 -16.40
N LEU A 111 28.80 -6.49 -16.86
CA LEU A 111 27.65 -6.76 -15.99
C LEU A 111 27.47 -8.25 -15.68
N ILE A 112 28.09 -9.16 -16.45
CA ILE A 112 27.80 -10.60 -16.37
C ILE A 112 28.10 -11.18 -14.99
N ASP A 113 29.22 -10.80 -14.38
CA ASP A 113 29.63 -11.27 -13.06
C ASP A 113 28.65 -10.79 -11.98
N THR A 114 28.20 -9.52 -12.09
CA THR A 114 27.22 -8.93 -11.16
C THR A 114 25.87 -9.63 -11.28
N ILE A 115 25.41 -9.89 -12.51
CA ILE A 115 24.14 -10.57 -12.79
C ILE A 115 24.20 -12.03 -12.32
N GLN A 116 25.31 -12.73 -12.53
CA GLN A 116 25.49 -14.11 -12.07
C GLN A 116 25.49 -14.20 -10.54
N ALA A 117 26.14 -13.26 -9.85
CA ALA A 117 26.11 -13.18 -8.39
C ALA A 117 24.68 -12.93 -7.87
N GLN A 118 23.96 -11.98 -8.46
CA GLN A 118 22.56 -11.70 -8.11
C GLN A 118 21.66 -12.92 -8.34
N LYS A 119 21.86 -13.64 -9.45
CA LYS A 119 21.13 -14.88 -9.75
C LYS A 119 21.39 -15.96 -8.71
N CYS A 120 22.64 -16.16 -8.28
CA CYS A 120 22.94 -17.14 -7.22
C CYS A 120 22.21 -16.80 -5.92
N LEU A 121 22.23 -15.52 -5.50
CA LEU A 121 21.52 -15.07 -4.29
C LEU A 121 20.01 -15.33 -4.40
N TYR A 122 19.42 -15.01 -5.55
CA TYR A 122 18.01 -15.26 -5.81
C TYR A 122 17.66 -16.76 -5.79
N ASP A 123 18.49 -17.60 -6.42
CA ASP A 123 18.28 -19.04 -6.46
C ASP A 123 18.38 -19.67 -5.06
N ASP A 124 19.25 -19.15 -4.20
CA ASP A 124 19.39 -19.61 -2.81
C ASP A 124 18.20 -19.16 -1.93
N GLU A 125 17.75 -17.92 -2.07
CA GLU A 125 16.54 -17.43 -1.38
C GLU A 125 15.30 -18.23 -1.81
N LYS A 126 15.18 -18.48 -3.11
CA LYS A 126 14.09 -19.28 -3.67
C LYS A 126 14.07 -20.69 -3.11
N LYS A 127 15.22 -21.39 -3.04
CA LYS A 127 15.31 -22.73 -2.43
C LYS A 127 14.91 -22.72 -0.95
N CYS A 128 15.29 -21.69 -0.21
CA CYS A 128 14.89 -21.53 1.19
C CYS A 128 13.36 -21.42 1.32
N LEU A 129 12.74 -20.57 0.50
CA LEU A 129 11.29 -20.40 0.47
C LEU A 129 10.56 -21.69 0.04
N GLU A 130 11.05 -22.38 -0.99
CA GLU A 130 10.52 -23.69 -1.41
C GLU A 130 10.58 -24.70 -0.25
N THR A 131 11.70 -24.76 0.47
CA THR A 131 11.85 -25.62 1.66
C THR A 131 10.84 -25.27 2.74
N VAL A 132 10.61 -23.98 3.01
CA VAL A 132 9.61 -23.53 3.99
C VAL A 132 8.20 -23.95 3.55
N VAL A 133 7.86 -23.78 2.27
CA VAL A 133 6.56 -24.19 1.72
C VAL A 133 6.35 -25.70 1.84
N ASP A 134 7.37 -26.51 1.55
CA ASP A 134 7.31 -27.96 1.68
C ASP A 134 7.06 -28.37 3.14
N LEU A 135 7.78 -27.78 4.09
CA LEU A 135 7.59 -28.05 5.53
C LEU A 135 6.19 -27.67 6.02
N LEU A 136 5.64 -26.55 5.54
CA LEU A 136 4.28 -26.13 5.87
C LEU A 136 3.22 -27.05 5.25
N SER A 137 3.50 -27.62 4.08
CA SER A 137 2.60 -28.55 3.38
C SER A 137 2.54 -29.93 4.05
N LEU A 138 3.63 -30.37 4.67
CA LEU A 138 3.68 -31.64 5.42
C LEU A 138 2.85 -31.62 6.72
N ASN A 139 2.66 -30.44 7.32
CA ASN A 139 1.87 -30.27 8.55
C ASN A 139 0.34 -30.36 8.32
N GLN A 140 -0.13 -30.49 7.08
CA GLN A 140 -1.56 -30.71 6.80
C GLN A 140 -1.98 -32.20 6.83
N ILE A 141 -1.05 -33.14 7.03
CA ILE A 141 -1.33 -34.60 7.01
C ILE A 141 -1.35 -35.20 8.45
N GLY A 142 -1.52 -34.36 9.48
CA GLY A 142 -1.43 -34.74 10.89
C GLY A 142 -2.68 -34.46 11.72
N VAL A 143 -3.88 -34.63 11.17
CA VAL A 143 -5.12 -34.72 11.96
C VAL A 143 -5.89 -35.94 11.47
N SER A 144 -5.64 -37.09 12.11
CA SER A 144 -6.45 -38.32 12.00
C SER A 144 -7.06 -38.62 13.36
#